data_AF-A0A0M9WL95-F1
#
_entry.id   AF-A0A0M9WL95-F1
#
_cell.length_a   1.000
_cell.length_b   1.000
_cell.length_c   1.000
_cell.angle_alpha   90.00
_cell.angle_beta   90.00
_cell.angle_gamma   90.00
#
_symmetry.space_group_name_H-M   'P 1'
#
loop_
_entity.id
_entity.type
_entity.pdbx_description
1 polymer ?
#
loop_
_entity_poly.entity_id
_entity_poly.type
_entity_poly.pdbx_seq_one_letter_code
_entity_poly.pdbx_strand_id
1 'polypeptide(L)'
;QAAIAALHADAPSAEETDWVQIVEWYDELVRLTDSPVVRLNRAVAVGEADGPRAGLVALAALDDSLPRHTAVAAYLHERAGDPATAALLYAEAARKAPNLAERDHLTRQAARLNARARR
;
A
#
# COMPACT_ATOMS: atom_id res chain seq x y z
N GLN A 1 9.17 3.47 -9.86
CA GLN A 1 9.69 2.58 -8.80
C GLN A 1 10.37 3.42 -7.71
N ALA A 2 9.62 4.27 -6.98
CA ALA A 2 10.23 5.20 -6.01
C ALA A 2 9.50 5.32 -4.66
N ALA A 3 8.30 4.75 -4.50
CA ALA A 3 7.61 4.72 -3.19
C ALA A 3 7.71 3.37 -2.47
N ILE A 4 7.73 2.27 -3.22
CA ILE A 4 8.05 0.94 -2.67
C ILE A 4 9.54 0.86 -2.27
N ALA A 5 10.39 1.72 -2.85
CA ALA A 5 11.77 1.88 -2.42
C ALA A 5 11.89 2.62 -1.08
N ALA A 6 10.92 3.48 -0.71
CA ALA A 6 10.89 4.14 0.60
C ALA A 6 10.53 3.17 1.75
N LEU A 7 10.00 1.99 1.44
CA LEU A 7 9.88 0.89 2.40
C LEU A 7 11.21 0.09 2.55
N HIS A 8 12.27 0.43 1.82
CA HIS A 8 13.48 -0.39 1.74
C HIS A 8 14.83 0.33 1.81
N ALA A 9 14.92 1.61 2.18
CA ALA A 9 16.23 2.23 2.45
C ALA A 9 16.14 3.33 3.54
N ASP A 10 16.88 3.11 4.62
CA ASP A 10 17.29 4.05 5.70
C ASP A 10 16.45 4.28 6.97
N ALA A 11 15.31 3.62 7.18
CA ALA A 11 14.72 3.54 8.53
C ALA A 11 14.92 2.12 9.11
N PRO A 12 15.52 1.96 10.31
CA PRO A 12 15.66 0.65 10.97
C PRO A 12 14.31 -0.07 11.19
N SER A 13 13.21 0.70 11.20
CA SER A 13 11.84 0.21 11.17
C SER A 13 10.90 1.25 10.52
N ALA A 14 9.76 0.80 9.99
CA ALA A 14 8.70 1.73 9.55
C ALA A 14 8.22 2.65 10.69
N GLU A 15 8.38 2.24 11.95
CA GLU A 15 7.98 3.02 13.14
C GLU A 15 8.93 4.20 13.42
N GLU A 16 10.16 4.14 12.91
CA GLU A 16 11.17 5.21 13.04
C GLU A 16 11.15 6.19 11.86
N THR A 17 10.29 5.94 10.87
CA THR A 17 10.14 6.81 9.71
C THR A 17 9.25 8.01 10.06
N ASP A 18 9.69 9.23 9.74
CA ASP A 18 8.84 10.42 9.84
C ASP A 18 7.80 10.42 8.70
N TRP A 19 6.72 9.69 8.91
CA TRP A 19 5.65 9.56 7.92
C TRP A 19 4.91 10.86 7.67
N VAL A 20 4.84 11.76 8.66
CA VAL A 20 4.23 13.08 8.49
C VAL A 20 5.04 13.88 7.47
N GLN A 21 6.36 13.91 7.62
CA GLN A 21 7.25 14.56 6.65
C GLN A 21 7.16 13.91 5.25
N ILE A 22 7.03 12.58 5.16
CA ILE A 22 6.84 11.90 3.88
C ILE A 22 5.51 12.29 3.22
N VAL A 23 4.43 12.43 3.98
CA VAL A 23 3.14 12.92 3.44
C VAL A 23 3.30 14.31 2.86
N GLU A 24 4.03 15.21 3.54
CA GLU A 24 4.31 16.57 3.03
C GLU A 24 5.09 16.55 1.71
N TRP A 25 6.09 15.68 1.58
CA TRP A 25 6.82 15.51 0.31
C TRP A 25 5.93 14.97 -0.80
N TYR A 26 5.03 14.02 -0.49
CA TYR A 26 4.05 13.57 -1.48
C TYR A 26 3.05 14.68 -1.84
N ASP A 27 2.65 15.52 -0.88
CA ASP A 27 1.81 16.68 -1.15
C ASP A 27 2.46 17.67 -2.11
N GLU A 28 3.76 17.95 -1.92
CA GLU A 28 4.57 18.75 -2.85
C GLU A 28 4.58 18.11 -4.26
N LEU A 29 4.88 16.81 -4.34
CA LEU A 29 4.93 16.09 -5.62
C LEU A 29 3.58 16.04 -6.32
N VAL A 30 2.48 15.87 -5.58
CA VAL A 30 1.12 15.90 -6.14
C VAL A 30 0.83 17.28 -6.73
N ARG A 31 1.17 18.37 -6.04
CA ARG A 31 0.99 19.73 -6.57
C ARG A 31 1.79 19.97 -7.85
N LEU A 32 3.00 19.42 -7.93
CA LEU A 32 3.89 19.61 -9.08
C LEU A 32 3.53 18.75 -10.30
N THR A 33 3.01 17.55 -10.09
CA THR A 33 2.89 16.54 -11.16
C THR A 33 1.47 16.12 -11.50
N ASP A 34 0.52 16.34 -10.58
CA ASP A 34 -0.83 15.76 -10.61
C ASP A 34 -0.87 14.25 -10.91
N SER A 35 0.21 13.53 -10.56
CA SER A 35 0.36 12.14 -10.98
C SER A 35 -0.52 11.22 -10.13
N PRO A 36 -1.38 10.38 -10.75
CA PRO A 36 -2.22 9.44 -10.01
C PRO A 36 -1.39 8.37 -9.27
N VAL A 37 -0.21 8.03 -9.80
CA VAL A 37 0.73 7.13 -9.12
C VAL A 37 1.30 7.76 -7.86
N VAL A 38 1.59 9.07 -7.88
CA VAL A 38 2.06 9.81 -6.69
C VAL A 38 0.94 9.89 -5.65
N ARG A 39 -0.30 10.18 -6.08
CA ARG A 39 -1.49 10.16 -5.19
C ARG A 39 -1.71 8.79 -4.55
N LEU A 40 -1.52 7.70 -5.30
CA LEU A 40 -1.60 6.34 -4.78
C LEU A 40 -0.55 6.07 -3.68
N ASN A 41 0.70 6.49 -3.91
CA ASN A 41 1.77 6.35 -2.92
C ASN A 41 1.52 7.20 -1.67
N ARG A 42 0.96 8.41 -1.85
CA ARG A 42 0.54 9.27 -0.75
C ARG A 42 -0.51 8.59 0.14
N ALA A 43 -1.47 7.86 -0.43
CA ALA A 43 -2.47 7.14 0.35
C ALA A 43 -1.85 6.09 1.29
N VAL A 44 -0.76 5.44 0.87
CA VAL A 44 0.03 4.55 1.75
C VAL A 44 0.68 5.36 2.87
N ALA A 45 1.35 6.47 2.55
CA ALA A 45 2.00 7.33 3.55
C ALA A 45 1.03 7.89 4.59
N VAL A 46 -0.17 8.33 4.17
CA VAL A 46 -1.26 8.72 5.09
C VAL A 46 -1.69 7.55 5.97
N GLY A 47 -1.74 6.33 5.41
CA GLY A 47 -2.04 5.12 6.17
C GLY A 47 -1.01 4.82 7.27
N GLU A 48 0.25 5.15 7.06
CA GLU A 48 1.30 5.01 8.07
C GLU A 48 1.30 6.16 9.08
N ALA A 49 1.08 7.40 8.64
CA ALA A 49 1.07 8.59 9.50
C ALA A 49 -0.17 8.68 10.40
N ASP A 50 -1.35 8.61 9.79
CA ASP A 50 -2.65 8.88 10.42
C ASP A 50 -3.45 7.59 10.68
N GLY A 51 -2.85 6.44 10.37
CA GLY A 51 -3.42 5.12 10.54
C GLY A 51 -4.13 4.60 9.28
N PRO A 52 -4.28 3.27 9.19
CA PRO A 52 -4.63 2.59 7.94
C PRO A 52 -6.01 2.95 7.41
N ARG A 53 -6.94 3.37 8.29
CA ARG A 53 -8.27 3.84 7.88
C ARG A 53 -8.20 5.19 7.15
N ALA A 54 -7.32 6.10 7.56
CA ALA A 54 -7.08 7.35 6.85
C ALA A 54 -6.51 7.08 5.45
N GLY A 55 -5.56 6.13 5.35
CA GLY A 55 -5.04 5.66 4.07
C GLY A 55 -6.12 5.08 3.15
N LEU A 56 -7.05 4.28 3.69
CA LEU A 56 -8.17 3.74 2.90
C LEU A 56 -9.12 4.83 2.39
N VAL A 57 -9.38 5.87 3.20
CA VAL A 57 -10.17 7.03 2.77
C VAL A 57 -9.46 7.78 1.64
N ALA A 58 -8.16 8.01 1.77
CA ALA A 58 -7.37 8.65 0.72
C ALA A 58 -7.33 7.81 -0.56
N LEU A 59 -7.22 6.49 -0.43
CA LEU A 59 -7.23 5.55 -1.56
C LEU A 59 -8.57 5.55 -2.29
N ALA A 60 -9.70 5.58 -1.56
CA ALA A 60 -11.04 5.56 -2.12
C ALA A 60 -11.38 6.80 -2.99
N ALA A 61 -10.60 7.87 -2.88
CA ALA A 61 -10.73 9.06 -3.74
C ALA A 61 -10.04 8.89 -5.11
N LEU A 62 -9.33 7.78 -5.33
CA LEU A 62 -8.62 7.48 -6.57
C LEU A 62 -9.40 6.49 -7.45
N ASP A 63 -9.06 6.47 -8.74
CA ASP A 63 -9.58 5.48 -9.68
C ASP A 63 -9.03 4.08 -9.34
N ASP A 64 -9.92 3.09 -9.20
CA ASP A 64 -9.57 1.73 -8.82
C ASP A 64 -8.90 0.92 -9.94
N SER A 65 -8.94 1.44 -11.17
CA SER A 65 -8.24 0.88 -12.34
C SER A 65 -6.74 1.19 -12.34
N LEU A 66 -6.27 2.08 -11.44
CA LEU A 66 -4.86 2.42 -11.34
C LEU A 66 -4.00 1.17 -11.07
N PRO A 67 -2.85 1.03 -11.76
CA PRO A 67 -1.92 -0.04 -11.47
C PRO A 67 -1.57 -0.10 -9.98
N ARG A 68 -1.67 -1.29 -9.39
CA ARG A 68 -1.40 -1.57 -7.96
C ARG A 68 -2.39 -0.99 -6.95
N HIS A 69 -3.50 -0.38 -7.39
CA HIS A 69 -4.56 0.08 -6.48
C HIS A 69 -5.05 -1.03 -5.54
N THR A 70 -5.41 -2.20 -6.10
CA THR A 70 -5.83 -3.38 -5.31
C THR A 70 -4.75 -3.85 -4.33
N ALA A 71 -3.46 -3.75 -4.69
CA ALA A 71 -2.36 -4.14 -3.80
C ALA A 71 -2.24 -3.17 -2.60
N VAL A 72 -2.41 -1.87 -2.83
CA VAL A 72 -2.43 -0.85 -1.76
C VAL A 72 -3.65 -1.03 -0.86
N ALA A 73 -4.82 -1.34 -1.43
CA ALA A 73 -6.01 -1.68 -0.64
C ALA A 73 -5.74 -2.91 0.26
N ALA A 74 -5.16 -3.97 -0.29
CA ALA A 74 -4.80 -5.17 0.47
C ALA A 74 -3.88 -4.84 1.67
N TYR A 75 -2.84 -4.04 1.42
CA TYR A 75 -1.90 -3.59 2.43
C TYR A 75 -2.57 -2.82 3.56
N LEU A 76 -3.41 -1.83 3.22
CA LEU A 76 -4.08 -1.00 4.23
C LEU A 76 -5.13 -1.77 5.03
N HIS A 77 -5.86 -2.71 4.40
CA HIS A 77 -6.76 -3.62 5.13
C HIS A 77 -5.99 -4.53 6.09
N GLU A 78 -4.82 -5.03 5.70
CA GLU A 78 -3.98 -5.82 6.60
C GLU A 78 -3.57 -4.98 7.82
N ARG A 79 -3.05 -3.77 7.59
CA ARG A 79 -2.65 -2.85 8.67
C ARG A 79 -3.84 -2.44 9.54
N ALA A 80 -5.04 -2.36 8.97
CA ALA A 80 -6.29 -2.07 9.69
C ALA A 80 -6.84 -3.26 10.51
N GLY A 81 -6.12 -4.38 10.58
CA GLY A 81 -6.53 -5.56 11.33
C GLY A 81 -7.62 -6.39 10.63
N ASP A 82 -7.76 -6.27 9.31
CA ASP A 82 -8.72 -7.01 8.50
C ASP A 82 -7.99 -8.00 7.56
N PRO A 83 -7.44 -9.11 8.11
CA PRO A 83 -6.62 -10.04 7.34
C PRO A 83 -7.42 -10.83 6.30
N ALA A 84 -8.74 -10.99 6.49
CA ALA A 84 -9.61 -11.70 5.57
C ALA A 84 -9.77 -10.92 4.26
N THR A 85 -10.15 -9.65 4.36
CA THR A 85 -10.25 -8.76 3.18
C THR A 85 -8.89 -8.58 2.52
N ALA A 86 -7.84 -8.38 3.31
CA ALA A 86 -6.48 -8.24 2.80
C ALA A 86 -6.02 -9.47 1.99
N ALA A 87 -6.29 -10.69 2.48
CA ALA A 87 -5.92 -11.92 1.77
C ALA A 87 -6.60 -12.04 0.40
N LEU A 88 -7.90 -11.69 0.32
CA LEU A 88 -8.65 -11.67 -0.94
C LEU A 88 -8.07 -10.65 -1.92
N LEU A 89 -7.80 -9.44 -1.45
CA LEU A 89 -7.26 -8.35 -2.28
C LEU A 89 -5.83 -8.64 -2.74
N TYR A 90 -4.97 -9.24 -1.90
CA TYR A 90 -3.64 -9.67 -2.33
C TYR A 90 -3.70 -10.74 -3.42
N ALA A 91 -4.61 -11.71 -3.29
CA ALA A 91 -4.80 -12.73 -4.32
C ALA A 91 -5.35 -12.13 -5.64
N GLU A 92 -6.22 -11.13 -5.56
CA GLU A 92 -6.65 -10.38 -6.74
C GLU A 92 -5.52 -9.56 -7.37
N ALA A 93 -4.75 -8.84 -6.57
CA ALA A 93 -3.63 -8.05 -7.03
C ALA A 93 -2.56 -8.93 -7.72
N ALA A 94 -2.32 -10.14 -7.19
CA ALA A 94 -1.41 -11.11 -7.80
C ALA A 94 -1.83 -11.48 -9.23
N ARG A 95 -3.14 -11.65 -9.49
CA ARG A 95 -3.66 -11.96 -10.83
C ARG A 95 -3.43 -10.83 -11.84
N LYS A 96 -3.34 -9.58 -11.36
CA LYS A 96 -3.14 -8.36 -12.17
C LYS A 96 -1.68 -7.90 -12.21
N ALA A 97 -0.76 -8.60 -11.55
CA ALA A 97 0.62 -8.16 -11.39
C ALA A 97 1.38 -8.13 -12.74
N PRO A 98 2.17 -7.08 -13.02
CA PRO A 98 2.83 -6.90 -14.32
C PRO A 98 4.08 -7.76 -14.50
N ASN A 99 4.59 -8.40 -13.45
CA ASN A 99 5.77 -9.24 -13.50
C ASN A 99 5.70 -10.38 -12.46
N LEU A 100 6.53 -11.40 -12.66
CA LEU A 100 6.56 -12.61 -11.83
C LEU A 100 6.94 -12.31 -10.39
N ALA A 101 7.93 -11.45 -10.15
CA ALA A 101 8.41 -11.14 -8.81
C ALA A 101 7.31 -10.50 -7.94
N GLU A 102 6.56 -9.56 -8.50
CA GLU A 102 5.43 -8.90 -7.85
C GLU A 102 4.27 -9.88 -7.62
N ARG A 103 3.94 -10.71 -8.62
CA ARG A 103 2.93 -11.78 -8.47
C ARG A 103 3.27 -12.74 -7.33
N ASP A 104 4.51 -13.20 -7.28
CA ASP A 104 4.96 -14.18 -6.28
C ASP A 104 4.97 -13.57 -4.88
N HIS A 105 5.38 -12.31 -4.75
CA HIS A 105 5.27 -11.57 -3.49
C HIS A 105 3.82 -11.49 -3.01
N LEU A 106 2.90 -11.01 -3.83
CA LEU A 106 1.48 -10.84 -3.47
C LEU A 106 0.81 -12.19 -3.14
N THR A 107 1.13 -13.23 -3.90
CA THR A 107 0.65 -14.60 -3.63
C THR A 107 1.12 -15.10 -2.25
N ARG A 108 2.39 -14.84 -1.89
CA ARG A 108 2.91 -15.19 -0.56
C ARG A 108 2.21 -14.41 0.56
N GLN A 109 1.90 -13.13 0.37
CA GLN A 109 1.14 -12.35 1.38
C GLN A 109 -0.26 -12.93 1.60
N ALA A 110 -0.99 -13.23 0.52
CA ALA A 110 -2.31 -13.87 0.61
C ALA A 110 -2.24 -15.22 1.35
N ALA A 111 -1.27 -16.08 1.01
CA ALA A 111 -1.08 -17.37 1.67
C ALA A 111 -0.74 -17.22 3.16
N ARG A 112 0.14 -16.28 3.52
CA ARG A 112 0.51 -15.98 4.91
C ARG A 112 -0.71 -15.59 5.75
N LEU A 113 -1.54 -14.69 5.24
CA LEU A 113 -2.74 -14.22 5.96
C LEU A 113 -3.79 -15.33 6.11
N ASN A 114 -4.03 -16.10 5.05
CA ASN A 114 -4.93 -17.26 5.10
C ASN A 114 -4.46 -18.32 6.10
N ALA A 115 -3.16 -18.55 6.22
CA ALA A 115 -2.61 -19.49 7.20
C ALA A 115 -2.78 -19.01 8.65
N ARG A 116 -2.71 -17.69 8.90
CA ARG A 116 -2.95 -17.10 10.22
C ARG A 116 -4.42 -17.17 10.63
N ALA A 117 -5.34 -16.95 9.70
CA ALA A 117 -6.79 -16.99 9.97
C ALA A 117 -7.33 -18.40 10.30
N ARG A 118 -6.56 -19.46 9.98
CA ARG A 118 -6.93 -20.85 10.26
C ARG A 118 -6.42 -21.37 11.62
N ARG A 119 -5.62 -20.59 12.33
CA ARG A 119 -5.10 -20.91 13.67
C ARG A 119 -6.00 -20.28 14.72
#